data_AF-A0A8S4R765-F1
#
_entry.id   AF-A0A8S4R765-F1
#
_cell.length_a   1.000
_cell.length_b   1.000
_cell.length_c   1.000
_cell.angle_alpha   90.00
_cell.angle_beta   90.00
_cell.angle_gamma   90.00
#
_symmetry.space_group_name_H-M   'P 1'
#
loop_
_entity.id
_entity.type
_entity.pdbx_description
1 polymer ?
#
loop_
_entity_poly.entity_id
_entity_poly.type
_entity_poly.pdbx_seq_one_letter_code
_entity_poly.pdbx_strand_id
1 'polypeptide(L)'
;MAVPHITSFCWCFGLEAGTKIIGIFHLIVSLTFMVVCGLAVNDASGHAGTVEDGEDRLYSTWYTITVAVTAVSAVHVVLAATLLTAAFMRKSSALRTWVWLMVGLQGAALLYVLVSMCYGFSASGSDIFLAFVEGLAFYAVLTYCILCVNSYYLLLKSDEHMLAPDYMLEPDKVDY
;
A
#
# COMPACT_ATOMS: atom_id res chain seq x y z
N MET A 1 -7.47 22.39 1.68
CA MET A 1 -8.51 21.47 1.15
C MET A 1 -8.83 20.48 2.26
N ALA A 2 -10.09 20.36 2.68
CA ALA A 2 -10.49 19.45 3.74
C ALA A 2 -10.36 18.00 3.23
N VAL A 3 -9.28 17.33 3.63
CA VAL A 3 -9.08 15.90 3.34
C VAL A 3 -10.02 15.13 4.27
N PRO A 4 -10.77 14.13 3.78
CA PRO A 4 -11.64 13.31 4.63
C PRO A 4 -10.83 12.73 5.80
N HIS A 5 -11.31 12.99 7.02
CA HIS A 5 -10.70 12.58 8.27
C HIS A 5 -11.54 11.49 8.94
N ILE A 6 -10.92 10.35 9.23
CA ILE A 6 -11.54 9.25 9.96
C ILE A 6 -11.21 9.43 11.44
N THR A 7 -12.22 9.41 12.30
CA THR A 7 -12.04 9.65 13.75
C THR A 7 -11.75 8.38 14.55
N SER A 8 -12.18 7.20 14.06
CA SER A 8 -11.92 5.90 14.68
C SER A 8 -11.75 4.79 13.64
N PHE A 9 -10.93 3.78 13.97
CA PHE A 9 -10.73 2.62 13.11
C PHE A 9 -11.77 1.53 13.44
N CYS A 10 -12.56 1.12 12.44
CA CYS A 10 -13.62 0.10 12.58
C CYS A 10 -14.52 0.30 13.81
N TRP A 11 -14.87 1.55 14.13
CA TRP A 11 -15.69 2.01 15.27
C TRP A 11 -15.17 1.70 16.68
N CYS A 12 -14.38 0.65 16.89
CA CYS A 12 -13.99 0.16 18.21
C CYS A 12 -12.54 0.47 18.59
N PHE A 13 -11.69 0.86 17.63
CA PHE A 13 -10.27 1.07 17.89
C PHE A 13 -9.86 2.53 17.66
N GLY A 14 -8.93 3.00 18.50
CA GLY A 14 -8.25 4.27 18.26
C GLY A 14 -7.41 4.20 16.96
N LEU A 15 -7.16 5.36 16.35
CA LEU A 15 -6.41 5.48 15.10
C LEU A 15 -4.99 4.90 15.19
N GLU A 16 -4.36 4.96 16.37
CA GLU A 16 -3.06 4.34 16.62
C GLU A 16 -3.13 2.82 16.51
N ALA A 17 -4.08 2.19 17.22
CA ALA A 17 -4.27 0.74 17.18
C ALA A 17 -4.64 0.28 15.77
N GLY A 18 -5.54 1.02 15.10
CA GLY A 18 -5.90 0.77 13.71
C GLY A 18 -4.71 0.82 12.75
N THR A 19 -3.86 1.84 12.86
CA THR A 19 -2.65 1.97 12.03
C THR A 19 -1.69 0.80 12.23
N LYS A 20 -1.51 0.34 13.48
CA LYS A 20 -0.68 -0.84 13.78
C LYS A 20 -1.28 -2.11 13.19
N ILE A 21 -2.60 -2.31 13.33
CA ILE A 21 -3.32 -3.45 12.74
C ILE A 21 -3.13 -3.46 11.21
N ILE A 22 -3.34 -2.32 10.54
CA ILE A 22 -3.10 -2.18 9.09
C ILE A 22 -1.66 -2.57 8.74
N GLY A 23 -0.67 -2.06 9.48
CA GLY A 23 0.73 -2.40 9.25
C GLY A 23 1.05 -3.89 9.39
N ILE A 24 0.46 -4.56 10.39
CA ILE A 24 0.64 -6.00 10.59
C ILE A 24 0.01 -6.79 9.44
N PHE A 25 -1.24 -6.49 9.07
CA PHE A 25 -1.90 -7.16 7.95
C PHE A 25 -1.15 -6.93 6.64
N HIS A 26 -0.72 -5.69 6.37
CA HIS A 26 0.10 -5.36 5.21
C HIS A 26 1.39 -6.18 5.20
N LEU A 27 2.07 -6.33 6.34
CA LEU A 27 3.29 -7.14 6.43
C LEU A 27 3.01 -8.63 6.17
N ILE A 28 1.99 -9.21 6.81
CA ILE A 28 1.63 -10.63 6.65
C ILE A 28 1.32 -10.95 5.19
N VAL A 29 0.46 -10.15 4.57
CA VAL A 29 0.08 -10.33 3.16
C VAL A 29 1.30 -10.20 2.26
N SER A 30 2.14 -9.18 2.46
CA SER A 30 3.32 -8.95 1.62
C SER A 30 4.36 -10.07 1.74
N LEU A 31 4.60 -10.56 2.96
CA LEU A 31 5.49 -11.71 3.18
C LEU A 31 4.93 -12.98 2.55
N THR A 32 3.62 -13.20 2.67
CA THR A 32 2.96 -14.37 2.09
C THR A 32 3.11 -14.37 0.58
N PHE A 33 2.81 -13.25 -0.09
CA PHE A 33 3.01 -13.13 -1.53
C PHE A 33 4.48 -13.27 -1.94
N MET A 34 5.40 -12.64 -1.20
CA MET A 34 6.83 -12.75 -1.49
C MET A 34 7.33 -14.21 -1.41
N VAL A 35 6.90 -14.96 -0.40
CA VAL A 35 7.29 -16.37 -0.23
C VAL A 35 6.62 -17.26 -1.29
N VAL A 36 5.29 -17.17 -1.45
CA VAL A 36 4.55 -18.02 -2.39
C VAL A 36 5.00 -17.77 -3.83
N CYS A 37 5.11 -16.50 -4.23
CA CYS A 37 5.59 -16.17 -5.57
C CYS A 37 7.07 -16.50 -5.74
N GLY A 38 7.91 -16.32 -4.71
CA GLY A 38 9.31 -16.73 -4.75
C GLY A 38 9.50 -18.24 -4.95
N LEU A 39 8.64 -19.05 -4.32
CA LEU A 39 8.61 -20.50 -4.56
C LEU A 39 8.16 -20.83 -5.99
N ALA A 40 7.13 -20.13 -6.50
CA ALA A 40 6.65 -20.29 -7.87
C ALA A 40 7.71 -19.88 -8.91
N VAL A 41 8.52 -18.86 -8.64
CA VAL A 41 9.65 -18.45 -9.52
C VAL A 41 10.66 -19.59 -9.64
N ASN A 42 11.04 -20.21 -8.53
CA ASN A 42 12.01 -21.31 -8.55
C ASN A 42 11.50 -22.49 -9.39
N ASP A 43 10.23 -22.84 -9.24
CA ASP A 43 9.60 -23.92 -10.01
C ASP A 43 9.47 -23.59 -11.51
N ALA A 44 8.95 -22.39 -11.84
CA ALA A 44 8.80 -21.95 -13.22
C ALA A 44 10.15 -21.78 -13.93
N SER A 45 11.20 -21.40 -13.22
CA SER A 45 12.56 -21.25 -13.79
C SER A 45 13.15 -22.57 -14.28
N GLY A 46 12.72 -23.71 -13.73
CA GLY A 46 13.16 -25.04 -14.16
C GLY A 46 12.58 -25.46 -15.52
N HIS A 47 11.46 -24.85 -15.91
CA HIS A 47 10.69 -25.21 -17.11
C HIS A 47 10.72 -24.11 -18.18
N ALA A 48 11.06 -22.88 -17.81
CA ALA A 48 11.18 -21.76 -18.76
C ALA A 48 12.30 -21.98 -19.78
N GLY A 49 11.97 -21.87 -21.07
CA GLY A 49 12.92 -22.11 -22.16
C GLY A 49 13.25 -23.57 -22.43
N THR A 50 12.59 -24.53 -21.77
CA THR A 50 12.67 -25.96 -22.10
C THR A 50 11.64 -26.35 -23.16
N VAL A 51 11.65 -27.62 -23.59
CA VAL A 51 10.63 -28.16 -24.51
C VAL A 51 9.23 -28.07 -23.92
N GLU A 52 9.09 -28.07 -22.59
CA GLU A 52 7.82 -27.94 -21.88
C GLU A 52 7.24 -26.51 -21.90
N ASP A 53 8.07 -25.50 -22.17
CA ASP A 53 7.61 -24.12 -22.42
C ASP A 53 6.86 -23.99 -23.75
N GLY A 54 7.14 -24.91 -24.69
CA GLY A 54 6.43 -25.05 -25.96
C GLY A 54 6.37 -23.78 -26.81
N GLU A 55 5.43 -23.74 -27.77
CA GLU A 55 5.16 -22.55 -28.58
C GLU A 55 4.38 -21.47 -27.79
N ASP A 56 3.61 -21.89 -26.79
CA ASP A 56 2.74 -21.00 -26.01
C ASP A 56 3.49 -20.14 -24.98
N ARG A 57 4.76 -20.46 -24.70
CA ARG A 57 5.65 -19.72 -23.78
C ARG A 57 5.03 -19.50 -22.40
N LEU A 58 4.25 -20.47 -21.95
CA LEU A 58 3.43 -20.39 -20.75
C LEU A 58 4.32 -20.21 -19.51
N TYR A 59 5.36 -21.05 -19.36
CA TYR A 59 6.25 -21.02 -18.21
C TYR A 59 7.13 -19.77 -18.21
N SER A 60 7.60 -19.32 -19.38
CA SER A 60 8.30 -18.03 -19.52
C SER A 60 7.43 -16.83 -19.07
N THR A 61 6.15 -16.84 -19.44
CA THR A 61 5.21 -15.77 -19.06
C THR A 61 4.92 -15.79 -17.55
N TRP A 62 4.62 -16.97 -17.01
CA TRP A 62 4.40 -17.16 -15.57
C TRP A 62 5.64 -16.83 -14.73
N TYR A 63 6.83 -17.21 -15.19
CA TYR A 63 8.09 -16.83 -14.57
C TYR A 63 8.21 -15.30 -14.50
N THR A 64 7.96 -14.60 -15.60
CA THR A 64 8.06 -13.13 -15.64
C THR A 64 7.06 -12.47 -14.68
N ILE A 65 5.81 -12.94 -14.66
CA ILE A 65 4.77 -12.44 -13.75
C ILE A 65 5.16 -12.70 -12.29
N THR A 66 5.56 -13.92 -11.95
CA THR A 66 5.89 -14.30 -10.57
C THR A 66 7.13 -13.59 -10.06
N VAL A 67 8.15 -13.35 -10.91
CA VAL A 67 9.32 -12.52 -10.57
C VAL A 67 8.89 -11.09 -10.27
N ALA A 68 8.05 -10.49 -11.13
CA ALA A 68 7.56 -9.13 -10.93
C ALA A 68 6.76 -9.00 -9.63
N VAL A 69 5.84 -9.93 -9.36
CA VAL A 69 5.05 -9.95 -8.13
C VAL A 69 5.94 -10.15 -6.89
N THR A 70 6.96 -11.01 -6.97
CA THR A 70 7.92 -11.22 -5.87
C THR A 70 8.69 -9.94 -5.55
N ALA A 71 9.19 -9.25 -6.58
CA ALA A 71 9.92 -7.99 -6.42
C ALA A 71 9.03 -6.88 -5.83
N VAL A 72 7.81 -6.73 -6.33
CA VAL A 72 6.83 -5.77 -5.78
C VAL A 72 6.48 -6.13 -4.33
N SER A 73 6.30 -7.41 -4.03
CA SER A 73 6.01 -7.87 -2.66
C SER A 73 7.14 -7.53 -1.69
N ALA A 74 8.41 -7.67 -2.11
CA ALA A 74 9.55 -7.25 -1.30
C ALA A 74 9.53 -5.74 -0.99
N VAL A 75 9.16 -4.89 -1.96
CA VAL A 75 8.96 -3.45 -1.72
C VAL A 75 7.84 -3.22 -0.71
N HIS A 76 6.72 -3.95 -0.83
CA HIS A 76 5.62 -3.84 0.13
C HIS A 76 6.00 -4.34 1.54
N VAL A 77 6.89 -5.31 1.69
CA VAL A 77 7.47 -5.71 3.00
C VAL A 77 8.21 -4.54 3.63
N VAL A 78 9.06 -3.83 2.86
CA VAL A 78 9.79 -2.65 3.36
C VAL A 78 8.83 -1.52 3.73
N LEU A 79 7.80 -1.28 2.92
CA LEU A 79 6.76 -0.29 3.22
C LEU A 79 5.98 -0.64 4.49
N ALA A 80 5.61 -1.91 4.67
CA ALA A 80 4.90 -2.37 5.86
C ALA A 80 5.76 -2.25 7.13
N ALA A 81 7.04 -2.62 7.04
CA ALA A 81 8.00 -2.43 8.13
C ALA A 81 8.16 -0.95 8.48
N THR A 82 8.27 -0.08 7.46
CA THR A 82 8.34 1.38 7.64
C THR A 82 7.11 1.92 8.34
N LEU A 83 5.90 1.48 7.94
CA LEU A 83 4.65 1.86 8.60
C LEU A 83 4.64 1.43 10.07
N LEU A 84 5.01 0.19 10.36
CA LEU A 84 5.04 -0.32 11.73
C LEU A 84 6.03 0.47 12.59
N THR A 85 7.26 0.68 12.12
CA THR A 85 8.25 1.49 12.83
C THR A 85 7.75 2.91 13.03
N ALA A 86 7.17 3.53 12.01
CA ALA A 86 6.61 4.88 12.11
C ALA A 86 5.47 4.97 13.12
N ALA A 87 4.59 3.96 13.17
CA ALA A 87 3.48 3.89 14.11
C ALA A 87 3.95 3.66 15.56
N PHE A 88 4.91 2.76 15.78
CA PHE A 88 5.45 2.51 17.13
C PHE A 88 6.30 3.66 17.65
N MET A 89 7.11 4.29 16.78
CA MET A 89 7.92 5.45 17.16
C MET A 89 7.14 6.78 17.11
N ARG A 90 5.84 6.75 16.78
CA ARG A 90 4.98 7.94 16.60
C ARG A 90 5.62 9.03 15.72
N LYS A 91 6.32 8.62 14.65
CA LYS A 91 7.03 9.54 13.74
C LYS A 91 6.09 10.04 12.63
N SER A 92 5.52 11.23 12.82
CA SER A 92 4.57 11.87 11.89
C SER A 92 5.13 12.01 10.46
N SER A 93 6.38 12.44 10.30
CA SER A 93 7.01 12.57 8.98
C SER A 93 7.07 11.25 8.21
N ALA A 94 7.37 10.14 8.89
CA ALA A 94 7.47 8.82 8.25
C ALA A 94 6.08 8.29 7.83
N LEU A 95 5.06 8.52 8.64
CA LEU A 95 3.67 8.19 8.29
C LEU A 95 3.21 8.98 7.06
N ARG A 96 3.53 10.28 7.00
CA ARG A 96 3.21 11.11 5.83
C ARG A 96 3.87 10.58 4.57
N THR A 97 5.16 10.27 4.62
CA THR A 97 5.88 9.69 3.48
C THR A 97 5.24 8.38 3.03
N TRP A 98 4.90 7.50 3.97
CA TRP A 98 4.22 6.24 3.67
C TRP A 98 2.87 6.46 2.95
N VAL A 99 2.05 7.41 3.42
CA VAL A 99 0.77 7.75 2.79
C VAL A 99 0.98 8.20 1.34
N TRP A 100 1.92 9.11 1.08
CA TRP A 100 2.19 9.57 -0.29
C TRP A 100 2.67 8.44 -1.21
N LEU A 101 3.52 7.56 -0.72
CA LEU A 101 3.98 6.39 -1.47
C LEU A 101 2.82 5.47 -1.83
N MET A 102 1.94 5.16 -0.87
CA MET A 102 0.79 4.28 -1.11
C MET A 102 -0.26 4.90 -2.03
N VAL A 103 -0.53 6.20 -1.93
CA VAL A 103 -1.39 6.92 -2.88
C VAL A 103 -0.79 6.89 -4.28
N GLY A 104 0.52 7.11 -4.41
CA GLY A 104 1.22 7.04 -5.69
C GLY A 104 1.15 5.65 -6.32
N LEU A 105 1.41 4.60 -5.53
CA LEU A 105 1.29 3.20 -5.97
C LEU A 105 -0.13 2.86 -6.38
N GLN A 106 -1.14 3.28 -5.61
CA GLN A 106 -2.54 3.06 -5.93
C GLN A 106 -2.94 3.77 -7.24
N GLY A 107 -2.50 5.02 -7.43
CA GLY A 107 -2.74 5.78 -8.68
C GLY A 107 -2.05 5.15 -9.89
N ALA A 108 -0.80 4.69 -9.74
CA ALA A 108 -0.06 4.01 -10.80
C ALA A 108 -0.70 2.67 -11.19
N ALA A 109 -1.15 1.88 -10.20
CA ALA A 109 -1.87 0.64 -10.44
C ALA A 109 -3.20 0.89 -11.18
N LEU A 110 -3.94 1.93 -10.80
CA LEU A 110 -5.20 2.29 -11.47
C LEU A 110 -4.94 2.71 -12.92
N LEU A 111 -3.92 3.54 -13.15
CA LEU A 111 -3.53 3.96 -14.49
C LEU A 111 -3.14 2.76 -15.37
N TYR A 112 -2.36 1.82 -14.83
CA TYR A 112 -1.99 0.60 -15.54
C TYR A 112 -3.23 -0.21 -15.97
N VAL A 113 -4.19 -0.39 -15.06
CA VAL A 113 -5.46 -1.09 -15.37
C VAL A 113 -6.20 -0.35 -16.48
N LEU A 114 -6.39 0.96 -16.37
CA LEU A 114 -7.10 1.77 -17.37
C LEU A 114 -6.44 1.70 -18.76
N VAL A 115 -5.11 1.76 -18.82
CA VAL A 115 -4.37 1.63 -20.08
C VAL A 115 -4.50 0.21 -20.65
N SER A 116 -4.45 -0.81 -19.79
CA SER A 116 -4.60 -2.21 -20.20
C SER A 116 -5.98 -2.49 -20.80
N MET A 117 -7.04 -1.83 -20.30
CA MET A 117 -8.39 -1.92 -20.86
C MET A 117 -8.46 -1.47 -22.32
N CYS A 118 -7.59 -0.56 -22.77
CA CYS A 118 -7.57 -0.08 -24.15
C CYS A 118 -7.12 -1.15 -25.17
N TYR A 119 -6.42 -2.19 -24.71
CA TYR A 119 -5.94 -3.29 -25.57
C TYR A 119 -6.90 -4.48 -25.63
N GLY A 120 -8.04 -4.40 -24.92
CA GLY A 120 -9.11 -5.39 -24.94
C GLY A 120 -8.90 -6.57 -23.98
N PHE A 121 -10.01 -7.22 -23.59
CA PHE A 121 -10.00 -8.44 -22.79
C PHE A 121 -10.44 -9.63 -23.63
N SER A 122 -9.66 -10.71 -23.64
CA SER A 122 -10.06 -12.00 -24.21
C SER A 122 -10.73 -12.87 -23.14
N ALA A 123 -11.72 -12.33 -22.43
CA ALA A 123 -12.36 -12.98 -21.28
C ALA A 123 -13.89 -13.00 -21.40
N SER A 124 -14.56 -13.91 -20.69
CA SER A 124 -16.03 -13.97 -20.68
C SER A 124 -16.62 -12.78 -19.91
N GLY A 125 -17.87 -12.41 -20.21
CA GLY A 125 -18.54 -11.29 -19.52
C GLY A 125 -18.65 -11.48 -18.00
N SER A 126 -18.78 -12.72 -17.53
CA SER A 126 -18.76 -13.04 -16.09
C SER A 126 -17.40 -12.82 -15.44
N ASP A 127 -16.30 -13.15 -16.13
CA ASP A 127 -14.94 -12.96 -15.62
C ASP A 127 -14.63 -11.45 -15.49
N ILE A 128 -15.09 -10.66 -16.46
CA ILE A 128 -14.96 -9.20 -16.44
C ILE A 128 -15.74 -8.61 -15.25
N PHE A 129 -16.98 -9.05 -15.03
CA PHE A 129 -17.79 -8.57 -13.91
C PHE A 129 -17.17 -8.94 -12.55
N LEU A 130 -16.70 -10.19 -12.40
CA LEU A 130 -16.08 -10.64 -11.16
C LEU A 130 -14.79 -9.84 -10.87
N ALA A 131 -13.92 -9.68 -11.88
CA ALA A 131 -12.70 -8.88 -11.77
C ALA A 131 -12.99 -7.41 -11.44
N PHE A 132 -14.07 -6.84 -11.98
CA PHE A 132 -14.51 -5.49 -11.65
C PHE A 132 -14.94 -5.37 -10.17
N VAL A 133 -15.79 -6.28 -9.68
CA VAL A 133 -16.26 -6.25 -8.28
C VAL A 133 -15.10 -6.49 -7.31
N GLU A 134 -14.23 -7.46 -7.61
CA GLU A 134 -13.02 -7.73 -6.84
C GLU A 134 -12.10 -6.51 -6.81
N GLY A 135 -11.84 -5.89 -7.98
CA GLY A 135 -11.05 -4.68 -8.09
C GLY A 135 -11.65 -3.53 -7.28
N LEU A 136 -12.95 -3.27 -7.42
CA LEU A 136 -13.63 -2.22 -6.67
C LEU A 136 -13.52 -2.43 -5.15
N ALA A 137 -13.76 -3.65 -4.67
CA ALA A 137 -13.62 -3.99 -3.26
C ALA A 137 -12.17 -3.80 -2.77
N PHE A 138 -11.19 -4.28 -3.54
CA PHE A 138 -9.76 -4.12 -3.23
C PHE A 138 -9.35 -2.65 -3.13
N TYR A 139 -9.69 -1.83 -4.13
CA TYR A 139 -9.37 -0.40 -4.14
C TYR A 139 -10.08 0.35 -3.00
N ALA A 140 -11.34 0.00 -2.70
CA ALA A 140 -12.07 0.63 -1.60
C ALA A 140 -11.43 0.34 -0.23
N VAL A 141 -11.08 -0.92 0.03
CA VAL A 141 -10.39 -1.35 1.26
C VAL A 141 -9.03 -0.67 1.38
N LEU A 142 -8.24 -0.67 0.30
CA LEU A 142 -6.92 -0.04 0.30
C LEU A 142 -7.01 1.48 0.56
N THR A 143 -7.95 2.16 -0.09
CA THR A 143 -8.20 3.59 0.13
C THR A 143 -8.59 3.86 1.57
N TYR A 144 -9.45 3.03 2.16
CA TYR A 144 -9.82 3.14 3.57
C TYR A 144 -8.60 3.00 4.49
N CYS A 145 -7.75 2.00 4.27
CA CYS A 145 -6.50 1.83 5.02
C CYS A 145 -5.61 3.08 4.93
N ILE A 146 -5.40 3.63 3.72
CA ILE A 146 -4.60 4.84 3.50
C ILE A 146 -5.18 6.03 4.28
N LEU A 147 -6.50 6.22 4.23
CA LEU A 147 -7.18 7.30 4.94
C LEU A 147 -7.07 7.15 6.46
N CYS A 148 -7.12 5.93 7.00
CA CYS A 148 -6.91 5.68 8.43
C CYS A 148 -5.49 6.07 8.86
N VAL A 149 -4.47 5.67 8.11
CA VAL A 149 -3.07 6.04 8.41
C VAL A 149 -2.87 7.56 8.28
N ASN A 150 -3.46 8.18 7.26
CA ASN A 150 -3.40 9.63 7.09
C ASN A 150 -4.09 10.38 8.25
N SER A 151 -5.23 9.86 8.73
CA SER A 151 -5.93 10.44 9.89
C SER A 151 -5.10 10.30 11.16
N TYR A 152 -4.39 9.18 11.36
CA TYR A 152 -3.45 9.03 12.46
C TYR A 152 -2.26 9.99 12.36
N TYR A 153 -1.71 10.21 11.15
CA TYR A 153 -0.70 11.25 10.92
C TYR A 153 -1.21 12.64 11.34
N LEU A 154 -2.43 13.02 10.95
CA LEU A 154 -3.01 14.31 11.32
C LEU A 154 -3.20 14.45 12.83
N LEU A 155 -3.60 13.38 13.51
CA LEU A 155 -3.71 13.33 14.97
C LEU A 155 -2.35 13.58 15.65
N LEU A 156 -1.29 12.88 15.22
CA LEU A 156 0.05 13.11 15.77
C LEU A 156 0.54 14.54 15.48
N LYS A 157 0.22 15.07 14.30
CA LYS A 157 0.58 16.44 13.95
C LYS A 157 -0.14 17.46 14.82
N SER A 158 -1.42 17.26 15.13
CA SER A 158 -2.15 18.14 16.05
C SER A 158 -1.58 18.11 17.47
N ASP A 159 -1.18 16.93 17.96
CA ASP A 159 -0.55 16.78 19.28
C ASP A 159 0.79 17.55 19.35
N GLU A 160 1.62 17.44 18.30
CA GLU A 160 2.89 18.17 18.19
C GLU A 160 2.69 19.70 18.27
N HIS A 161 1.66 20.23 17.60
CA HIS A 161 1.36 21.66 17.61
C HIS A 161 0.80 22.17 18.95
N MET A 162 0.11 21.33 19.73
CA MET A 162 -0.32 21.72 21.07
C MET A 162 0.82 21.77 22.09
N LEU A 163 1.84 20.91 21.90
CA LEU A 163 3.00 20.84 22.78
C LEU A 163 4.07 21.91 22.46
N ALA A 164 4.08 22.45 21.24
CA ALA A 164 4.93 23.55 20.82
C ALA A 164 4.08 24.80 20.55
N PRO A 165 3.56 25.47 21.59
CA PRO A 165 2.78 26.67 21.38
C PRO A 165 3.70 27.81 20.91
N ASP A 166 3.27 28.52 19.87
CA ASP A 166 3.94 29.63 19.16
C ASP A 166 4.29 30.87 20.01
N TYR A 167 4.31 30.76 21.35
CA TYR A 167 4.75 31.83 22.25
C TYR A 167 6.19 31.64 22.79
N MET A 168 6.93 30.63 22.35
CA MET A 168 8.36 30.48 22.67
C MET A 168 9.31 31.04 21.59
N LEU A 169 8.78 31.75 20.59
CA LEU A 169 9.56 32.42 19.53
C LEU A 169 9.14 33.88 19.33
N GLU A 170 9.26 34.71 20.38
CA GLU A 170 9.64 36.14 20.24
C GLU A 170 9.84 36.75 21.65
N PRO A 171 11.02 36.59 22.28
CA PRO A 171 11.44 37.46 23.36
C PRO A 171 12.31 38.58 22.78
N ASP A 172 11.74 39.51 21.99
CA ASP A 172 12.44 40.77 21.66
C ASP A 172 11.52 41.77 20.92
N LYS A 173 10.51 42.29 21.62
CA LYS A 173 9.94 43.64 21.36
C LYS A 173 9.50 44.26 22.67
N VAL A 174 10.48 44.63 23.50
CA VAL A 174 10.31 45.65 24.54
C VAL A 174 11.16 46.83 24.11
N ASP A 175 10.61 47.65 23.21
CA ASP A 175 11.15 48.99 22.97
C ASP A 175 10.62 49.90 24.09
N TYR A 176 11.58 50.45 24.86
CA TYR A 176 11.40 51.48 25.88
C TYR A 176 11.00 52.82 25.28
#